data_AF-A0A1Z9XD95-F1
#
_entry.id   AF-A0A1Z9XD95-F1
#
_cell.length_a   1.000
_cell.length_b   1.000
_cell.length_c   1.000
_cell.angle_alpha   90.00
_cell.angle_beta   90.00
_cell.angle_gamma   90.00
#
_symmetry.space_group_name_H-M   'P 1'
#
loop_
_entity.id
_entity.type
_entity.pdbx_description
1 polymer ?
#
loop_
_entity_poly.entity_id
_entity_poly.type
_entity_poly.pdbx_seq_one_letter_code
_entity_poly.pdbx_strand_id
1 'polypeptide(L)' 'MSKKEEPIVIINGKALTEPQAMTVRAAIENFDADLKKNGLGDDAHGVEMTKLYRDRISEIRSLIFI' A
#
# COMPACT_ATOMS: atom_id res chain seq x y z
N MET A 1 14.20 12.40 -18.49
CA MET A 1 13.68 11.33 -17.62
C MET A 1 12.22 11.16 -17.97
N SER A 2 11.77 10.01 -18.50
CA SER A 2 10.33 9.80 -18.68
C SER A 2 9.71 9.76 -17.28
N LYS A 3 8.71 10.60 -17.04
CA LYS A 3 7.91 10.55 -15.83
C LYS A 3 7.30 9.14 -15.79
N LYS A 4 7.72 8.28 -14.86
CA LYS A 4 7.01 7.01 -14.64
C LYS A 4 5.59 7.41 -14.22
N GLU A 5 4.61 7.06 -15.05
CA GLU A 5 3.20 7.33 -14.76
C GLU A 5 2.78 6.54 -13.51
N GLU A 6 1.89 7.11 -12.70
CA GLU A 6 1.30 6.38 -11.57
C GLU A 6 0.48 5.18 -12.09
N PRO A 7 0.36 4.09 -11.30
CA PRO A 7 -0.38 2.90 -11.70
C PRO A 7 -1.87 3.19 -11.89
N ILE A 8 -2.51 2.42 -12.77
CA ILE A 8 -3.97 2.44 -12.91
C ILE A 8 -4.56 1.69 -11.71
N VAL A 9 -5.22 2.43 -10.82
CA VAL A 9 -6.01 1.88 -9.72
C VAL A 9 -7.49 1.91 -10.11
N ILE A 10 -8.18 0.78 -10.00
CA ILE A 10 -9.61 0.66 -10.28
C ILE A 10 -10.34 0.29 -8.98
N ILE A 11 -11.30 1.12 -8.57
CA ILE A 11 -12.15 0.86 -7.40
C ILE A 11 -13.60 0.81 -7.89
N ASN A 12 -14.29 -0.31 -7.66
CA ASN A 12 -15.69 -0.52 -8.07
C ASN A 12 -15.94 -0.18 -9.56
N GLY A 13 -15.01 -0.58 -10.44
CA GLY A 13 -15.08 -0.32 -11.88
C GLY A 13 -14.71 1.11 -12.32
N LYS A 14 -14.37 2.01 -11.38
CA LYS A 14 -13.92 3.37 -11.69
C LYS A 14 -12.40 3.48 -11.65
N ALA A 15 -11.79 3.84 -12.77
CA ALA A 15 -10.38 4.20 -12.81
C ALA A 15 -10.15 5.53 -12.07
N LEU A 16 -9.13 5.54 -11.22
CA LEU A 16 -8.69 6.73 -10.50
C LEU A 16 -7.89 7.66 -11.42
N THR A 17 -7.92 8.96 -11.12
CA THR A 17 -6.99 9.93 -11.73
C THR A 17 -5.58 9.75 -11.15
N GLU A 18 -4.55 10.28 -11.83
CA GLU A 18 -3.16 10.22 -11.33
C GLU A 18 -3.01 10.75 -9.88
N PRO A 19 -3.59 11.91 -9.48
CA PRO A 19 -3.53 12.35 -8.09
C PRO A 19 -4.23 11.40 -7.10
N GLN A 20 -5.31 10.73 -7.52
CA GLN A 20 -6.03 9.75 -6.69
C GLN A 20 -5.21 8.46 -6.54
N ALA A 21 -4.60 7.96 -7.62
CA ALA A 21 -3.69 6.82 -7.56
C ALA A 21 -2.47 7.11 -6.67
N MET A 22 -1.91 8.32 -6.78
CA MET A 22 -0.82 8.79 -5.92
C MET A 22 -1.24 8.85 -4.44
N THR A 23 -2.48 9.26 -4.16
CA THR A 23 -3.04 9.25 -2.80
C THR A 23 -3.10 7.85 -2.22
N VAL A 24 -3.51 6.86 -3.02
CA VAL A 24 -3.52 5.43 -2.61
C VAL A 24 -2.10 4.95 -2.33
N ARG A 25 -1.14 5.24 -3.21
CA ARG A 25 0.28 4.91 -2.99
C ARG A 25 0.79 5.51 -1.68
N ALA A 26 0.55 6.80 -1.44
CA ALA A 26 0.98 7.46 -0.22
C ALA A 26 0.34 6.83 1.04
N ALA A 27 -0.95 6.46 0.98
CA ALA A 27 -1.62 5.79 2.09
C ALA A 27 -0.99 4.43 2.43
N ILE A 28 -0.68 3.63 1.40
CA ILE A 28 -0.01 2.33 1.55
C ILE A 28 1.38 2.48 2.19
N GLU A 29 2.16 3.45 1.71
CA GLU A 29 3.51 3.71 2.24
C GLU A 29 3.47 4.17 3.71
N ASN A 30 2.53 5.06 4.06
CA ASN A 30 2.35 5.50 5.44
C ASN A 30 1.89 4.35 6.34
N PHE A 31 0.99 3.49 5.85
CA PHE A 31 0.51 2.36 6.64
C PHE A 31 1.61 1.33 6.91
N ASP A 32 2.47 1.00 5.92
CA ASP A 32 3.63 0.13 6.18
C ASP A 32 4.63 0.75 7.16
N ALA A 33 4.85 2.08 7.09
CA ALA A 33 5.70 2.77 8.05
C ALA A 33 5.13 2.68 9.48
N ASP A 34 3.83 2.84 9.64
CA ASP A 34 3.13 2.68 10.92
C ASP A 34 3.21 1.24 11.43
N LEU A 35 2.91 0.24 10.59
CA LEU A 35 3.00 -1.18 10.93
C LEU A 35 4.42 -1.60 11.35
N LYS A 36 5.46 -1.05 10.70
CA LYS A 36 6.86 -1.31 11.07
C LYS A 36 7.22 -0.72 12.43
N LYS A 37 6.61 0.42 12.80
CA LYS A 37 6.93 1.14 14.02
C LYS A 37 6.11 0.63 15.21
N ASN A 38 4.81 0.44 15.00
CA ASN A 38 3.82 0.26 16.05
C ASN A 38 3.14 -1.13 16.01
N GLY A 39 3.15 -1.81 14.86
CA GLY A 39 2.37 -3.04 14.66
C GLY A 39 0.86 -2.82 14.90
N LEU A 40 0.12 -3.91 15.07
CA LEU A 40 -1.32 -3.90 15.41
C LEU A 40 -1.60 -4.47 16.79
N GLY A 41 -0.62 -4.42 17.68
CA GLY A 41 -0.67 -5.02 19.02
C GLY A 41 0.28 -6.20 19.18
N ASP A 42 0.55 -6.54 20.45
CA ASP A 42 1.54 -7.54 20.84
C ASP A 42 0.93 -8.94 21.07
N ASP A 43 -0.39 -9.07 20.94
CA ASP A 43 -1.04 -10.38 20.97
C ASP A 43 -0.79 -11.16 19.67
N ALA A 44 -1.06 -12.47 19.72
CA ALA A 44 -0.82 -13.35 18.56
C ALA A 44 -1.58 -12.87 17.31
N HIS A 45 -2.77 -12.30 17.47
CA HIS A 45 -3.57 -11.81 16.37
C HIS A 45 -2.97 -10.54 15.75
N GLY A 46 -2.55 -9.57 16.57
CA GLY A 46 -1.90 -8.34 16.13
C GLY A 46 -0.59 -8.61 15.37
N VAL A 47 0.23 -9.55 15.85
CA VAL A 47 1.46 -9.97 15.17
C VAL A 47 1.16 -10.63 13.82
N GLU A 48 0.18 -11.54 13.76
CA GLU A 48 -0.22 -12.21 12.53
C GLU A 48 -0.77 -11.20 11.50
N MET A 49 -1.66 -10.30 11.92
CA MET A 49 -2.23 -9.27 11.05
C MET A 49 -1.17 -8.28 10.55
N THR A 50 -0.21 -7.89 11.40
CA THR A 50 0.91 -7.03 10.99
C THR A 50 1.70 -7.69 9.87
N LYS A 51 2.00 -8.98 9.99
CA LYS A 51 2.70 -9.74 8.94
C LYS A 51 1.87 -9.80 7.66
N LEU A 52 0.59 -10.20 7.75
CA LEU A 52 -0.29 -10.33 6.59
C LEU A 52 -0.42 -9.02 5.80
N TYR A 53 -0.62 -7.89 6.49
CA TYR A 53 -0.72 -6.60 5.81
C TYR A 53 0.58 -6.20 5.14
N ARG A 54 1.73 -6.40 5.81
CA ARG A 54 3.03 -6.09 5.21
C ARG A 54 3.32 -6.95 3.98
N ASP A 55 2.90 -8.21 3.98
CA ASP A 55 3.00 -9.09 2.80
C ASP A 55 2.15 -8.54 1.64
N ARG A 56 0.89 -8.15 1.88
CA ARG A 56 0.03 -7.54 0.84
C ARG A 56 0.60 -6.21 0.34
N ILE A 57 1.16 -5.38 1.22
CA ILE A 57 1.79 -4.12 0.84
C ILE A 57 3.00 -4.38 -0.06
N SER A 58 3.82 -5.39 0.24
CA SER A 58 4.96 -5.75 -0.61
C SER A 58 4.52 -6.17 -2.02
N GLU A 59 3.45 -6.95 -2.13
CA GLU A 59 2.88 -7.33 -3.42
C GLU A 59 2.37 -6.11 -4.18
N ILE A 60 1.61 -5.22 -3.52
CA ILE A 60 1.11 -4.00 -4.16
C ILE A 60 2.27 -3.12 -4.63
N ARG A 61 3.31 -2.90 -3.81
CA ARG A 61 4.51 -2.14 -4.21
C ARG A 61 5.15 -2.68 -5.48
N SER A 62 5.21 -4.00 -5.63
CA SER A 62 5.76 -4.62 -6.85
C SER A 62 4.96 -4.29 -8.11
N LEU A 63 3.65 -4.01 -7.97
CA LEU A 63 2.78 -3.56 -9.06
C LEU A 63 2.92 -2.06 -9.35
N ILE A 64 3.21 -1.26 -8.32
CA ILE A 64 3.33 0.20 -8.44
C ILE A 64 4.66 0.63 -9.07
N PHE A 65 5.77 -0.01 -8.69
CA PHE A 65 7.12 0.50 -8.98
C PHE A 65 7.86 -0.21 -10.13
N ILE A 66 7.13 -0.94 -10.98
CA ILE A 66 7.63 -1.60 -12.21
C ILE A 66 8.51 -0.64 -13.02
#